data_AF-A0A6P0UDH3-F1
#
_entry.id   AF-A0A6P0UDH3-F1
#
_cell.length_a   1.000
_cell.length_b   1.000
_cell.length_c   1.000
_cell.angle_alpha   90.00
_cell.angle_beta   90.00
_cell.angle_gamma   90.00
#
_symmetry.space_group_name_H-M   'P 1'
#
loop_
_entity.id
_entity.type
_entity.pdbx_description
1 polymer ?
#
loop_
_entity_poly.entity_id
_entity_poly.type
_entity_poly.pdbx_seq_one_letter_code
_entity_poly.pdbx_strand_id
1 'polypeptide(L)'
;MISIQICVVYFHSAIAKFGVEEWRNGTAVYYWATHNIFGVNTSFISAVRDLLAMKLVVMLLTWGALFLEILFFGWIFIRSNKWNWLLFLLMGFSFHFLIIFFHGLFSFFFSMLGAIILYYIPKHKNFNLKFSCHE
;
A
#
# COMPACT_ATOMS: atom_id res chain seq x y z
N MET A 1 -1.29 3.06 20.48
CA MET A 1 0.11 2.96 20.01
C MET A 1 0.21 2.43 18.58
N ILE A 2 -0.53 1.38 18.20
CA ILE A 2 -0.49 0.77 16.85
C ILE A 2 -0.68 1.77 15.70
N SER A 3 -1.68 2.67 15.76
CA SER A 3 -1.88 3.65 14.67
C SER A 3 -0.65 4.54 14.44
N ILE A 4 0.09 4.90 15.49
CA ILE A 4 1.33 5.70 15.35
C ILE A 4 2.42 4.87 14.70
N GLN A 5 2.60 3.60 15.08
CA GLN A 5 3.58 2.72 14.45
C GLN A 5 3.30 2.58 12.95
N ILE A 6 2.04 2.41 12.56
CA ILE A 6 1.63 2.31 11.16
C ILE A 6 1.85 3.64 10.41
N CYS A 7 1.61 4.80 11.05
CA CYS A 7 1.97 6.11 10.48
C CYS A 7 3.45 6.19 10.17
N VAL A 8 4.30 5.77 11.12
CA VAL A 8 5.75 5.76 10.97
C VAL A 8 6.17 4.84 9.83
N VAL A 9 5.56 3.66 9.69
CA VAL A 9 5.82 2.74 8.56
C VAL A 9 5.54 3.41 7.22
N TYR A 10 4.36 4.01 7.03
CA TYR A 10 4.02 4.68 5.77
C TYR A 10 4.91 5.89 5.49
N PHE A 11 5.18 6.72 6.51
CA PHE A 11 6.04 7.89 6.37
C PHE A 11 7.48 7.49 6.02
N HIS A 12 8.06 6.55 6.76
CA HIS A 12 9.41 6.08 6.51
C HIS A 12 9.51 5.42 5.12
N SER A 13 8.52 4.62 4.73
CA SER A 13 8.46 4.00 3.40
C SER A 13 8.50 5.05 2.27
N ALA A 14 7.76 6.16 2.42
CA ALA A 14 7.76 7.24 1.43
C ALA A 14 9.08 8.01 1.42
N ILE A 15 9.59 8.44 2.58
CA ILE A 15 10.78 9.30 2.67
C ILE A 15 12.05 8.55 2.27
N ALA A 16 12.20 7.27 2.67
CA ALA A 16 13.39 6.48 2.36
C ALA A 16 13.61 6.33 0.85
N LYS A 17 12.53 6.30 0.05
CA LYS A 17 12.60 6.18 -1.41
C LYS A 17 13.26 7.39 -2.08
N PHE A 18 13.23 8.57 -1.48
CA PHE A 18 13.94 9.73 -2.03
C PHE A 18 15.47 9.58 -1.97
N GLY A 19 16.00 8.65 -1.18
CA GLY A 19 17.43 8.29 -1.20
C GLY A 19 17.87 7.50 -2.44
N VAL A 20 16.92 7.04 -3.27
CA VAL A 20 17.14 6.19 -4.44
C VAL A 20 16.88 7.00 -5.71
N GLU A 21 17.75 6.89 -6.71
CA GLU A 21 17.71 7.74 -7.91
C GLU A 21 16.46 7.49 -8.77
N GLU A 22 16.08 6.23 -8.93
CA GLU A 22 14.97 5.79 -9.76
C GLU A 22 13.62 6.30 -9.25
N TRP A 23 13.48 6.47 -7.94
CA TRP A 23 12.28 7.07 -7.36
C TRP A 23 12.23 8.57 -7.59
N ARG A 24 13.37 9.26 -7.51
CA ARG A 24 13.49 10.71 -7.74
C ARG A 24 13.28 11.10 -9.21
N ASN A 25 13.76 10.29 -10.15
CA ASN A 25 13.59 10.54 -11.57
C ASN A 25 12.28 9.95 -12.14
N GLY A 26 11.45 9.32 -11.30
CA GLY A 26 10.11 8.83 -11.67
C GLY A 26 10.08 7.53 -12.48
N THR A 27 11.15 6.73 -12.43
CA THR A 27 11.30 5.50 -13.23
C THR A 27 11.28 4.21 -12.39
N ALA A 28 11.26 4.29 -11.06
CA ALA A 28 11.41 3.15 -10.16
C ALA A 28 10.46 1.98 -10.48
N VAL A 29 9.19 2.26 -10.78
CA VAL A 29 8.22 1.18 -11.06
C VAL A 29 8.62 0.37 -12.30
N TYR A 30 9.21 0.99 -13.33
CA TYR A 30 9.71 0.26 -14.49
C TYR A 30 10.81 -0.72 -14.10
N TYR A 31 11.80 -0.27 -13.31
CA TYR A 31 12.91 -1.10 -12.88
C TYR A 31 12.48 -2.23 -11.95
N TRP A 32 11.61 -1.94 -10.98
CA TRP A 32 11.11 -2.97 -10.06
C TRP A 32 10.20 -3.98 -10.75
N ALA A 33 9.33 -3.54 -11.66
CA ALA A 33 8.43 -4.43 -12.39
C ALA A 33 9.16 -5.33 -13.41
N THR A 34 10.35 -4.94 -13.86
CA THR A 34 11.18 -5.73 -14.78
C THR A 34 12.33 -6.47 -14.09
N HIS A 35 12.41 -6.38 -12.76
CA HIS A 35 13.44 -7.05 -11.97
C HIS A 35 13.30 -8.59 -12.07
N ASN A 36 14.42 -9.31 -12.10
CA ASN A 36 14.41 -10.76 -12.29
C ASN A 36 13.73 -11.55 -11.15
N ILE A 37 13.89 -11.10 -9.90
CA ILE A 37 13.34 -11.75 -8.69
C ILE A 37 11.97 -11.21 -8.29
N PHE A 38 11.82 -9.88 -8.24
CA PHE A 38 10.63 -9.21 -7.73
C PHE A 38 9.79 -8.53 -8.82
N GLY A 39 10.07 -8.78 -10.09
CA GLY A 39 9.30 -8.24 -11.19
C GLY A 39 8.00 -8.99 -11.42
N VAL A 40 7.29 -8.56 -12.46
CA VAL A 40 6.01 -9.15 -12.84
C VAL A 40 6.21 -10.59 -13.28
N ASN A 41 5.26 -11.44 -12.87
CA ASN A 41 5.21 -12.83 -13.29
C ASN A 41 5.24 -12.96 -14.84
N THR A 42 6.02 -13.92 -15.34
CA THR A 42 6.23 -14.14 -16.79
C THR A 42 4.93 -14.33 -17.57
N SER A 43 3.87 -14.86 -16.95
CA SER A 43 2.56 -15.01 -17.59
C SER A 43 1.88 -13.69 -17.91
N PHE A 44 2.22 -12.60 -17.20
CA PHE A 44 1.62 -11.27 -17.36
C PHE A 44 2.59 -10.23 -17.93
N ILE A 45 3.86 -10.60 -18.16
CA ILE A 45 4.92 -9.65 -18.53
C ILE A 45 4.65 -8.95 -19.86
N SER A 46 4.01 -9.61 -20.83
CA SER A 46 3.69 -9.02 -22.14
C SER A 46 2.70 -7.87 -22.00
N ALA A 47 1.58 -8.10 -21.33
CA ALA A 47 0.57 -7.07 -21.08
C ALA A 47 1.11 -5.91 -20.23
N VAL A 48 1.94 -6.20 -19.23
CA VAL A 48 2.53 -5.16 -18.39
C VAL A 48 3.61 -4.38 -19.15
N ARG A 49 4.37 -5.00 -20.05
CA ARG A 49 5.39 -4.30 -20.85
C ARG A 49 4.79 -3.20 -21.71
N ASP A 50 3.65 -3.43 -22.34
CA ASP A 50 2.97 -2.41 -23.15
C ASP A 50 2.52 -1.22 -22.29
N LEU A 51 2.03 -1.51 -21.08
CA LEU A 51 1.66 -0.49 -20.11
C LEU A 51 2.88 0.33 -19.65
N LEU A 52 3.99 -0.34 -19.36
CA LEU A 52 5.24 0.27 -18.89
C LEU A 52 6.03 0.98 -20.00
N ALA A 53 5.73 0.73 -21.28
CA ALA A 53 6.32 1.47 -22.40
C ALA A 53 5.86 2.95 -22.41
N MET A 54 4.72 3.25 -21.80
CA MET A 54 4.20 4.61 -21.68
C MET A 54 4.88 5.36 -20.52
N LYS A 55 5.73 6.33 -20.85
CA LYS A 55 6.44 7.17 -19.87
C LYS A 55 5.51 7.81 -18.82
N LEU A 56 4.35 8.30 -19.26
CA LEU A 56 3.37 8.91 -18.37
C LEU A 56 2.84 7.91 -17.35
N VAL A 57 2.60 6.65 -17.75
CA VAL A 57 2.12 5.62 -16.83
C VAL A 57 3.18 5.27 -15.79
N VAL A 58 4.44 5.08 -16.21
CA VAL A 58 5.54 4.80 -15.27
C VAL A 58 5.71 5.94 -14.26
N MET A 59 5.64 7.18 -14.73
CA MET A 59 5.69 8.37 -13.88
C MET A 59 4.53 8.36 -12.87
N LEU A 60 3.29 8.19 -13.33
CA LEU A 60 2.11 8.20 -12.48
C LEU A 60 2.11 7.06 -11.46
N LEU A 61 2.58 5.86 -11.83
CA LEU A 61 2.71 4.75 -10.88
C LEU A 61 3.79 5.02 -9.84
N THR A 62 4.96 5.54 -10.25
CA THR A 62 6.08 5.81 -9.35
C THR A 62 5.73 6.90 -8.34
N TRP A 63 5.23 8.04 -8.80
CA TRP A 63 4.86 9.14 -7.93
C TRP A 63 3.53 8.90 -7.21
N GLY A 64 2.60 8.19 -7.84
CA GLY A 64 1.33 7.79 -7.24
C GLY A 64 1.52 6.88 -6.02
N ALA A 65 2.48 5.95 -6.07
CA ALA A 65 2.83 5.14 -4.91
C ALA A 65 3.31 6.00 -3.73
N LEU A 66 4.23 6.94 -3.96
CA LEU A 66 4.71 7.88 -2.93
C LEU A 66 3.57 8.75 -2.38
N PHE A 67 2.71 9.26 -3.27
CA PHE A 67 1.55 10.06 -2.88
C PHE A 67 0.60 9.28 -1.97
N LEU A 68 0.28 8.03 -2.31
CA LEU A 68 -0.57 7.17 -1.50
C LEU A 68 0.05 6.88 -0.13
N GLU A 69 1.35 6.60 -0.06
CA GLU A 69 2.05 6.38 1.21
C GLU A 69 1.98 7.61 2.13
N ILE A 70 2.23 8.82 1.58
CA ILE A 70 2.11 10.07 2.33
C ILE A 70 0.66 10.32 2.76
N LEU A 71 -0.32 10.01 1.90
CA LEU A 71 -1.73 10.12 2.21
C LEU A 71 -2.14 9.16 3.34
N PHE A 72 -1.64 7.91 3.35
CA PHE A 72 -1.90 6.97 4.44
C PHE A 72 -1.26 7.40 5.75
N PHE A 73 -0.06 7.96 5.72
CA PHE A 73 0.56 8.62 6.88
C PHE A 73 -0.33 9.76 7.41
N GLY A 74 -0.76 10.67 6.53
CA GLY A 74 -1.59 11.82 6.90
C GLY A 74 -2.99 11.44 7.40
N TRP A 75 -3.43 10.20 7.18
CA TRP A 75 -4.76 9.75 7.53
C TRP A 75 -5.05 9.76 9.03
N ILE A 76 -4.01 9.79 9.89
CA ILE A 76 -4.18 9.90 11.35
C ILE A 76 -4.86 11.22 11.76
N PHE A 77 -4.73 12.25 10.93
CA PHE A 77 -5.32 13.58 11.17
C PHE A 77 -6.75 13.68 10.63
N ILE A 78 -7.23 12.69 9.89
CA ILE A 78 -8.56 12.69 9.29
C ILE A 78 -9.59 12.23 10.33
N ARG A 79 -10.73 12.93 10.39
CA ARG A 79 -11.83 12.59 11.30
C ARG A 79 -12.34 11.18 11.00
N SER A 80 -12.42 10.37 12.06
CA SER A 80 -13.00 9.03 11.99
C SER A 80 -14.51 9.08 11.75
N ASN A 81 -14.94 8.73 10.54
CA ASN A 81 -16.34 8.46 10.20
C ASN A 81 -16.43 7.19 9.32
N LYS A 82 -17.64 6.67 9.07
CA LYS A 82 -17.81 5.42 8.31
C LYS A 82 -17.32 5.53 6.86
N TRP A 83 -17.50 6.69 6.22
CA TRP A 83 -17.12 6.91 4.83
C TRP A 83 -15.61 6.96 4.64
N ASN A 84 -14.92 7.77 5.45
CA ASN A 84 -13.46 7.86 5.47
C ASN A 84 -12.83 6.49 5.79
N TRP A 85 -13.48 5.67 6.61
CA TRP A 85 -13.01 4.32 6.87
C TRP A 85 -13.02 3.46 5.60
N LEU A 86 -14.17 3.42 4.93
CA LEU A 86 -14.37 2.62 3.73
C LEU A 86 -13.43 3.07 2.62
N LEU A 87 -13.27 4.39 2.45
CA LEU A 87 -12.33 4.96 1.48
C LEU A 87 -10.89 4.55 1.78
N PHE A 88 -10.44 4.68 3.04
CA PHE A 88 -9.11 4.27 3.45
C PHE A 88 -8.87 2.77 3.21
N LEU A 89 -9.83 1.93 3.60
CA LEU A 89 -9.74 0.49 3.45
C LEU A 89 -9.70 0.10 1.97
N LEU A 90 -10.55 0.69 1.13
CA LEU A 90 -10.57 0.42 -0.31
C LEU A 90 -9.26 0.85 -0.97
N MET A 91 -8.80 2.07 -0.70
CA MET A 91 -7.53 2.59 -1.24
C MET A 91 -6.34 1.73 -0.79
N GLY A 92 -6.27 1.41 0.51
CA GLY A 92 -5.19 0.59 1.07
C GLY A 92 -5.22 -0.83 0.55
N PHE A 93 -6.39 -1.47 0.50
CA PHE A 93 -6.56 -2.80 -0.08
C PHE A 93 -6.10 -2.82 -1.54
N SER A 94 -6.62 -1.91 -2.38
CA SER A 94 -6.25 -1.83 -3.79
C SER A 94 -4.76 -1.58 -3.98
N PHE A 95 -4.16 -0.66 -3.22
CA PHE A 95 -2.73 -0.36 -3.30
C PHE A 95 -1.87 -1.59 -2.99
N HIS A 96 -2.12 -2.28 -1.87
CA HIS A 96 -1.35 -3.47 -1.51
C HIS A 96 -1.67 -4.68 -2.37
N PHE A 97 -2.90 -4.79 -2.89
CA PHE A 97 -3.25 -5.85 -3.82
C PHE A 97 -2.48 -5.72 -5.15
N LEU A 98 -2.26 -4.49 -5.63
CA LEU A 98 -1.39 -4.26 -6.79
C LEU A 98 0.05 -4.71 -6.52
N ILE A 99 0.54 -4.64 -5.28
CA ILE A 99 1.87 -5.16 -4.92
C ILE A 99 1.94 -6.69 -5.07
N ILE A 100 0.86 -7.43 -4.77
CA ILE A 100 0.80 -8.87 -5.12
C ILE A 100 0.92 -9.04 -6.63
N PHE A 101 0.14 -8.27 -7.40
CA PHE A 101 0.09 -8.43 -8.85
C PHE A 101 1.44 -8.14 -9.51
N PHE A 102 2.13 -7.06 -9.11
CA PHE A 102 3.40 -6.66 -9.71
C PHE A 102 4.62 -7.34 -9.11
N HIS A 103 4.60 -7.71 -7.83
CA HIS A 103 5.79 -8.19 -7.10
C HIS A 103 5.63 -9.56 -6.43
N GLY A 104 4.43 -10.17 -6.44
CA GLY A 104 4.18 -11.49 -5.86
C GLY A 104 4.27 -11.54 -4.32
N LEU A 105 4.24 -10.39 -3.63
CA LEU A 105 4.48 -10.32 -2.18
C LEU A 105 3.20 -10.58 -1.36
N PHE A 106 2.78 -11.84 -1.29
CA PHE A 106 1.56 -12.25 -0.56
C PHE A 106 1.63 -12.01 0.95
N SER A 107 2.72 -12.41 1.61
CA SER A 107 2.88 -12.24 3.07
C SER A 107 2.87 -10.76 3.49
N PHE A 108 3.49 -9.91 2.68
CA PHE A 108 3.49 -8.47 2.85
C PHE A 108 2.07 -7.90 2.75
N PHE A 109 1.30 -8.30 1.73
CA PHE A 109 -0.09 -7.87 1.58
C PHE A 109 -0.94 -8.20 2.81
N PHE A 110 -0.91 -9.45 3.29
CA PHE A 110 -1.72 -9.84 4.46
C PHE A 110 -1.31 -9.07 5.72
N SER A 111 0.00 -8.82 5.88
CA SER A 111 0.52 -8.02 7.00
C SER A 111 0.03 -6.58 6.95
N MET A 112 0.10 -5.93 5.77
CA MET A 112 -0.35 -4.56 5.58
C MET A 112 -1.88 -4.42 5.61
N LEU A 113 -2.62 -5.41 5.13
CA LEU A 113 -4.07 -5.45 5.25
C LEU A 113 -4.51 -5.51 6.72
N GLY A 114 -3.85 -6.36 7.53
CA GLY A 114 -4.04 -6.38 8.97
C GLY A 114 -3.73 -5.03 9.61
N ALA A 115 -2.61 -4.40 9.23
CA ALA A 115 -2.26 -3.06 9.69
C ALA A 115 -3.35 -2.03 9.35
N ILE A 116 -3.83 -1.97 8.12
CA ILE A 116 -4.90 -1.04 7.68
C ILE A 116 -6.18 -1.22 8.50
N ILE A 117 -6.59 -2.46 8.76
CA ILE A 117 -7.77 -2.76 9.57
C ILE A 117 -7.55 -2.21 10.99
N LEU A 118 -6.43 -2.56 11.63
CA LEU A 118 -6.09 -2.12 12.99
C LEU A 118 -5.89 -0.61 13.10
N TYR A 119 -5.41 0.04 12.03
CA TYR A 119 -5.15 1.47 11.98
C TYR A 119 -6.39 2.30 12.30
N TYR A 120 -7.55 1.86 11.76
CA TYR A 120 -8.80 2.58 11.85
C TYR A 120 -9.75 2.06 12.94
N ILE A 121 -9.39 1.01 13.68
CA ILE A 121 -10.21 0.57 14.81
C ILE A 121 -10.41 1.76 15.77
N PRO A 122 -11.67 2.11 16.12
CA PRO A 122 -11.93 3.24 17.00
C PRO A 122 -11.19 3.06 18.32
N LYS A 123 -10.27 3.98 18.62
CA LYS A 123 -9.39 3.93 19.80
C LYS A 123 -10.13 3.89 21.15
N HIS A 124 -11.46 4.13 21.15
CA HIS A 124 -12.31 4.25 22.34
C HIS A 124 -13.42 3.19 22.43
N LYS A 125 -13.50 2.20 21.53
CA LYS A 125 -14.49 1.12 21.66
C LYS A 125 -13.85 -0.10 22.30
N ASN A 126 -14.30 -0.43 23.52
CA ASN A 126 -14.03 -1.72 24.13
C ASN A 126 -14.65 -2.81 23.26
N PHE A 127 -13.82 -3.67 22.67
CA PHE A 127 -14.29 -4.84 21.95
C PHE A 127 -14.80 -5.86 22.97
N ASN A 128 -16.12 -6.03 23.04
CA ASN A 128 -16.71 -7.16 23.74
C ASN A 128 -16.76 -8.32 22.75
N LEU A 129 -15.69 -9.14 22.73
CA LEU A 129 -15.67 -10.38 21.98
C LEU A 129 -16.63 -11.36 22.66
N LYS A 130 -17.89 -11.35 22.26
CA LYS A 130 -18.85 -12.40 22.65
C LYS A 130 -18.50 -13.65 21.84
N PHE A 131 -17.69 -14.52 22.42
CA PHE A 131 -17.59 -15.89 21.98
C PHE A 131 -18.86 -16.60 22.45
N SER A 132 -19.81 -16.82 21.54
CA SER A 132 -20.93 -17.71 21.79
C SER A 132 -20.41 -19.13 21.61
N CYS A 133 -20.00 -19.77 22.71
CA CYS A 133 -19.88 -21.23 22.72
C CYS A 133 -21.30 -21.78 22.58
N HIS A 134 -21.61 -22.34 21.41
CA HIS A 134 -22.72 -23.26 21.30
C HIS A 134 -22.26 -24.58 21.93
N GLU A 135 -22.76 -24.86 23.14
CA GLU A 135 -22.79 -26.20 23.73
C GLU A 135 -23.86 -27.06 23.04
#